data_AF-G5ABP8-F1
#
_entry.id   AF-G5ABP8-F1
#
_cell.length_a   1.000
_cell.length_b   1.000
_cell.length_c   1.000
_cell.angle_alpha   90.00
_cell.angle_beta   90.00
_cell.angle_gamma   90.00
#
_symmetry.space_group_name_H-M   'P 1'
#
loop_
_entity.id
_entity.type
_entity.pdbx_description
1 polymer ?
#
loop_
_entity_poly.entity_id
_entity_poly.type
_entity_poly.pdbx_seq_one_letter_code
_entity_poly.pdbx_strand_id
1 'polypeptide(L)' 'KLCSYPGCPKWSVHGVKCIKHGGGKRCSHPGCNRYSLLKNKCTAHSEARTCKHPGCLYQIESDGKCYLHGGGNRCSLG' A
#
# COMPACT_ATOMS: atom_id res chain seq x y z
N LYS A 1 -1.39 23.36 11.75
CA LYS A 1 -0.37 24.27 11.15
C LYS A 1 -0.51 24.22 9.63
N LEU A 2 -0.24 25.32 8.92
CA LEU A 2 -0.13 25.27 7.46
C LEU A 2 1.07 24.42 7.04
N CYS A 3 1.00 23.90 5.82
CA CYS A 3 2.14 23.24 5.20
C CYS A 3 3.33 24.20 5.14
N SER A 4 4.48 23.78 5.64
CA SER A 4 5.74 24.53 5.65
C SER A 4 6.34 24.74 4.26
N TYR A 5 5.72 24.19 3.21
CA TYR A 5 6.12 24.43 1.83
C TYR A 5 5.70 25.86 1.42
N PRO A 6 6.61 26.68 0.87
CA PRO A 6 6.34 28.09 0.54
C PRO A 6 5.09 28.23 -0.34
N GLY A 7 4.18 29.12 0.06
CA GLY A 7 2.96 29.41 -0.70
C GLY A 7 1.94 28.26 -0.74
N CYS A 8 2.06 27.22 0.08
CA CYS A 8 1.07 26.15 0.12
C CYS A 8 -0.08 26.49 1.10
N PRO A 9 -1.32 26.71 0.61
CA PRO A 9 -2.45 27.01 1.49
C PRO A 9 -3.02 25.78 2.19
N LYS A 10 -2.46 24.58 1.95
CA LYS A 10 -2.97 23.32 2.52
C LYS A 10 -2.47 23.11 3.93
N TRP A 11 -3.30 22.47 4.75
CA TRP A 11 -2.95 22.09 6.11
C TRP A 11 -1.93 20.94 6.15
N SER A 12 -1.05 20.97 7.15
CA SER A 12 -0.14 19.86 7.43
C SER A 12 -0.91 18.68 8.00
N VAL A 13 -0.67 17.47 7.49
CA VAL A 13 -1.40 16.26 7.94
C VAL A 13 -0.60 15.47 8.98
N HIS A 14 0.71 15.32 8.76
CA HIS A 14 1.65 14.78 9.74
C HIS A 14 2.94 15.60 9.68
N GLY A 15 3.46 16.00 10.84
CA GLY A 15 4.61 16.88 10.94
C GLY A 15 4.29 18.29 10.41
N VAL A 16 5.09 18.78 9.46
CA VAL A 16 4.98 20.16 8.95
C VAL A 16 4.52 20.27 7.50
N LYS A 17 4.20 19.17 6.80
CA LYS A 17 3.86 19.19 5.37
C LYS A 17 2.46 18.61 5.10
N CYS A 18 1.83 19.04 4.02
CA CYS A 18 0.56 18.48 3.53
C CYS A 18 0.81 17.21 2.70
N ILE A 19 -0.25 16.45 2.38
CA ILE A 19 -0.17 15.19 1.61
C ILE A 19 0.75 15.34 0.39
N LYS A 20 0.44 16.31 -0.49
CA LYS A 20 1.20 16.58 -1.73
C LYS A 20 2.70 16.83 -1.49
N HIS A 21 3.04 17.51 -0.39
CA HIS A 21 4.41 17.91 -0.10
C HIS A 21 5.12 16.93 0.85
N GLY A 22 4.63 15.69 0.97
CA GLY A 22 5.27 14.65 1.79
C GLY A 22 4.77 14.58 3.24
N GLY A 23 3.66 15.25 3.53
CA GLY A 23 2.86 14.95 4.71
C GLY A 23 2.10 13.64 4.56
N GLY A 24 1.81 13.00 5.69
CA GLY A 24 1.16 11.68 5.70
C GLY A 24 2.14 10.53 5.54
N LYS A 25 1.77 9.35 6.03
CA LYS A 25 2.62 8.16 5.97
C LYS A 25 2.70 7.65 4.53
N ARG A 26 3.92 7.33 4.08
CA ARG A 26 4.14 6.59 2.84
C ARG A 26 3.94 5.10 3.06
N CYS A 27 3.67 4.39 1.99
CA CYS A 27 3.69 2.94 2.00
C CYS A 27 5.07 2.44 2.47
N SER A 28 5.10 1.50 3.41
CA SER A 28 6.32 0.86 3.90
C SER A 28 6.93 -0.13 2.90
N HIS A 29 6.31 -0.29 1.73
CA HIS A 29 6.80 -1.20 0.70
C HIS A 29 7.96 -0.55 -0.05
N PRO A 30 9.11 -1.24 -0.20
CA PRO A 30 10.28 -0.68 -0.85
C PRO A 30 9.96 -0.26 -2.30
N GLY A 31 10.38 0.95 -2.68
CA GLY A 31 10.08 1.51 -4.01
C GLY A 31 8.64 2.01 -4.20
N CYS A 32 7.75 1.89 -3.20
CA CYS A 32 6.39 2.39 -3.31
C CYS A 32 6.26 3.86 -2.88
N ASN A 33 5.96 4.73 -3.82
CA ASN A 33 5.71 6.15 -3.56
C ASN A 33 4.25 6.50 -3.22
N ARG A 34 3.37 5.50 -3.10
CA ARG A 34 1.96 5.70 -2.77
C ARG A 34 1.79 6.02 -1.28
N TYR A 35 0.72 6.73 -0.94
CA TYR A 35 0.37 7.00 0.46
C TYR A 35 -0.14 5.74 1.14
N SER A 36 0.26 5.56 2.40
CA SER A 36 -0.31 4.52 3.26
C SER A 36 -1.72 4.92 3.65
N LEU A 37 -2.68 4.06 3.33
CA LEU A 37 -4.07 4.22 3.75
C LEU A 37 -4.40 3.30 4.93
N LEU A 38 -3.70 2.18 5.09
CA LEU A 38 -3.96 1.20 6.15
C LEU A 38 -2.66 0.55 6.65
N LYS A 39 -2.44 0.55 7.97
CA LYS A 39 -1.31 -0.16 8.63
C LYS A 39 0.07 0.09 7.98
N ASN A 40 0.39 1.34 7.64
CA ASN A 40 1.63 1.75 6.95
C ASN A 40 1.76 1.26 5.49
N LYS A 41 0.71 0.68 4.87
CA LYS A 41 0.73 0.22 3.48
C LYS A 41 -0.34 0.95 2.65
N CYS A 42 -0.06 1.17 1.36
CA CYS A 42 -1.05 1.72 0.42
C CYS A 42 -2.12 0.68 0.11
N THR A 43 -3.25 1.07 -0.47
CA THR A 43 -4.36 0.16 -0.84
C THR A 43 -3.92 -1.06 -1.65
N ALA A 44 -2.89 -0.94 -2.49
CA ALA A 44 -2.35 -2.07 -3.25
C ALA A 44 -1.46 -3.01 -2.42
N HIS A 45 -0.75 -2.47 -1.42
CA HIS A 45 0.19 -3.23 -0.60
C HIS A 45 -0.38 -3.62 0.77
N SER A 46 -1.56 -3.11 1.14
CA SER A 46 -2.23 -3.48 2.37
C SER A 46 -2.54 -4.98 2.41
N GLU A 47 -2.34 -5.58 3.58
CA GLU A 47 -2.35 -7.03 3.81
C GLU A 47 -3.71 -7.70 3.55
N ALA A 48 -4.75 -6.89 3.33
CA ALA A 48 -6.06 -7.35 2.89
C ALA A 48 -6.03 -8.15 1.57
N ARG A 49 -4.94 -8.04 0.79
CA ARG A 49 -4.77 -8.76 -0.48
C ARG A 49 -3.37 -9.33 -0.65
N THR A 50 -2.62 -9.63 0.41
CA THR A 50 -1.26 -10.21 0.27
C THR A 50 -1.28 -11.69 0.60
N CYS A 51 -0.56 -12.50 -0.18
CA CYS A 51 -0.52 -13.94 -0.01
C CYS A 51 -0.16 -14.33 1.44
N LYS A 52 -0.86 -15.32 1.99
CA LYS A 52 -0.62 -15.87 3.34
C LYS A 52 0.77 -16.50 3.51
N HIS A 53 1.54 -16.69 2.45
CA HIS A 53 2.87 -17.29 2.52
C HIS A 53 3.86 -16.31 3.18
N PRO A 54 4.65 -16.73 4.18
CA PRO A 54 5.56 -15.85 4.91
C PRO A 54 6.58 -15.20 3.97
N GLY A 55 6.72 -13.88 4.05
CA GLY A 55 7.63 -13.11 3.18
C GLY A 55 7.14 -12.92 1.75
N CYS A 56 5.96 -13.45 1.38
CA CYS A 56 5.40 -13.22 0.05
C CYS A 56 4.81 -11.81 -0.07
N LEU A 57 5.26 -11.06 -1.08
CA LEU A 57 4.77 -9.72 -1.38
C LEU A 57 3.71 -9.70 -2.49
N TYR A 58 3.44 -10.85 -3.10
CA TYR A 58 2.46 -10.97 -4.17
C TYR A 58 1.03 -10.99 -3.64
N GLN A 59 0.10 -10.55 -4.49
CA GLN A 59 -1.28 -10.42 -4.12
C GLN A 59 -2.03 -11.76 -4.11
N ILE A 60 -3.01 -11.89 -3.22
CA ILE A 60 -3.95 -13.02 -3.21
C ILE A 60 -4.78 -12.94 -4.48
N GLU A 61 -4.74 -14.01 -5.26
CA GLU A 61 -5.59 -14.16 -6.43
C GLU A 61 -6.78 -15.07 -6.10
N SER A 62 -6.57 -16.15 -5.35
CA SER A 62 -7.61 -17.04 -4.81
C SER A 62 -7.16 -17.76 -3.53
N ASP A 63 -8.12 -18.12 -2.68
CA ASP A 63 -7.93 -18.92 -1.44
C ASP A 63 -6.84 -18.41 -0.47
N GLY A 64 -6.57 -17.09 -0.47
CA GLY A 64 -5.52 -16.52 0.37
C GLY A 64 -4.09 -16.76 -0.11
N LYS A 65 -3.89 -17.25 -1.34
CA LYS A 65 -2.56 -17.44 -1.95
C LYS A 65 -2.42 -16.65 -3.26
N CYS A 66 -1.18 -16.30 -3.62
CA CYS A 66 -0.89 -15.70 -4.93
C CYS A 66 -0.70 -16.78 -6.00
N TYR A 67 -0.62 -16.39 -7.28
CA TYR A 67 -0.36 -17.31 -8.39
C TYR A 67 0.90 -18.19 -8.17
N LEU A 68 1.98 -17.64 -7.59
CA LEU A 68 3.20 -18.39 -7.26
C LEU A 68 3.01 -19.43 -6.14
N HIS A 69 2.05 -19.21 -5.25
CA HIS A 69 1.80 -20.07 -4.10
C HIS A 69 0.47 -20.82 -4.24
N GLY A 70 -0.01 -21.04 -5.46
CA GLY A 70 -1.17 -21.90 -5.75
C GLY A 70 -2.54 -21.22 -5.62
N GLY A 71 -2.59 -19.89 -5.67
CA GLY A 71 -3.82 -19.11 -5.73
C GLY A 71 -4.25 -18.67 -7.13
N GLY A 72 -3.65 -19.23 -8.19
CA GLY A 72 -4.12 -19.01 -9.55
C GLY A 72 -5.37 -19.84 -9.85
N ASN A 73 -6.14 -19.43 -10.87
CA ASN A 73 -7.28 -20.18 -11.37
C ASN A 73 -6.85 -21.60 -11.75
N ARG A 74 -7.33 -22.60 -11.00
CA ARG A 74 -7.29 -23.99 -11.47
C ARG A 74 -8.34 -24.07 -12.56
N CYS A 75 -7.94 -24.05 -13.83
CA CYS A 75 -8.79 -24.56 -14.88
C CYS A 75 -9.09 -26.03 -14.53
N SER A 76 -10.26 -26.30 -13.95
CA SER A 76 -10.88 -27.62 -14.03
C SER A 76 -11.31 -27.80 -15.47
N LEU A 77 -10.40 -28.30 -16.30
CA LEU A 77 -10.76 -28.93 -17.56
C LEU A 77 -11.62 -30.14 -17.18
N GLY A 78 -12.94 -29.98 -17.32
CA GLY A 78 -13.94 -31.04 -17.28
C GLY A 78 -14.52 -31.18 -18.68
#